data_AF-A0A969P1R8-F1
#
_entry.id   AF-A0A969P1R8-F1
#
_cell.length_a   1.000
_cell.length_b   1.000
_cell.length_c   1.000
_cell.angle_alpha   90.00
_cell.angle_beta   90.00
_cell.angle_gamma   90.00
#
_symmetry.space_group_name_H-M   'P 1'
#
loop_
_entity.id
_entity.type
_entity.pdbx_description
1 polymer ?
#
loop_
_entity_poly.entity_id
_entity_poly.type
_entity_poly.pdbx_seq_one_letter_code
_entity_poly.pdbx_strand_id
1 'polypeptide(L)' 'MDVKYVVYGETALDQLLKWLRSTGQPLDVAVVIQKYLEILREKVVEDVA' A
#
# COMPACT_ATOMS: atom_id res chain seq x y z
N MET A 1 -8.42 -15.93 21.05
CA MET A 1 -9.05 -15.14 19.97
C MET A 1 -7.98 -14.15 19.52
N ASP A 2 -7.36 -14.43 18.37
CA ASP A 2 -6.28 -13.62 17.81
C ASP A 2 -6.87 -12.31 17.31
N VAL A 3 -6.83 -11.28 18.15
CA VAL A 3 -7.25 -9.93 17.77
C VAL A 3 -6.17 -9.40 16.84
N LYS A 4 -6.28 -9.75 15.56
CA LYS A 4 -5.53 -9.11 14.50
C LYS A 4 -5.84 -7.62 14.59
N TYR A 5 -4.89 -6.87 15.10
CA TYR A 5 -4.93 -5.42 15.18
C TYR A 5 -5.29 -4.89 13.79
N VAL A 6 -6.54 -4.50 13.60
CA VAL A 6 -6.92 -3.64 12.49
C VAL A 6 -6.31 -2.29 12.85
N VAL A 7 -5.05 -2.10 12.44
CA VAL A 7 -4.39 -0.80 12.53
C VAL A 7 -5.28 0.17 11.78
N TYR A 8 -5.96 1.05 12.52
CA TYR A 8 -6.83 2.11 12.01
C TYR A 8 -5.94 3.24 11.44
N GLY A 9 -5.07 2.87 10.51
CA GLY A 9 -4.15 3.72 9.78
C GLY A 9 -4.26 3.41 8.31
N GLU A 10 -4.06 4.42 7.47
CA GLU A 10 -4.14 4.30 6.01
C GLU A 10 -3.44 3.01 5.52
N THR A 11 -4.20 2.13 4.85
CA THR A 11 -3.66 0.84 4.42
C THR A 11 -2.71 1.02 3.24
N ALA A 12 -1.86 0.02 2.99
CA ALA A 12 -1.04 -0.01 1.77
C ALA A 12 -1.89 0.12 0.50
N LEU A 13 -3.11 -0.42 0.53
CA LEU A 13 -4.05 -0.36 -0.57
C LEU A 13 -4.62 1.06 -0.75
N ASP A 14 -4.92 1.77 0.35
CA ASP A 14 -5.37 3.17 0.30
C ASP A 14 -4.30 4.08 -0.31
N GLN A 15 -3.03 3.89 0.06
CA GLN A 15 -1.91 4.61 -0.54
C GLN A 15 -1.76 4.30 -2.03
N LEU A 16 -1.87 3.04 -2.41
CA LEU A 16 -1.85 2.63 -3.81
C LEU A 16 -2.97 3.29 -4.61
N LEU A 17 -4.19 3.32 -4.07
CA LEU A 17 -5.34 3.95 -4.72
C LEU A 17 -5.18 5.47 -4.84
N LYS A 18 -4.62 6.15 -3.82
CA LYS A 18 -4.29 7.58 -3.90
C LYS A 18 -3.26 7.85 -4.99
N TRP A 19 -2.21 7.04 -5.06
CA TRP A 19 -1.20 7.15 -6.10
C TRP A 19 -1.79 6.90 -7.51
N LEU A 20 -2.61 5.86 -7.65
CA LEU A 20 -3.28 5.52 -8.92
C LEU A 20 -4.21 6.64 -9.40
N ARG A 21 -4.99 7.22 -8.48
CA ARG A 21 -5.85 8.37 -8.78
C ARG A 21 -5.05 9.61 -9.15
N SER A 22 -3.89 9.82 -8.54
CA SER A 22 -2.99 10.94 -8.87
C SER A 22 -2.37 10.83 -10.25
N THR A 23 -2.24 9.61 -10.81
CA THR A 23 -1.69 9.42 -12.16
C THR A 23 -2.72 9.69 -13.25
N GLY A 24 -4.01 9.48 -12.96
CA GLY A 24 -5.12 9.80 -13.86
C GLY A 24 -5.13 9.04 -15.19
N GLN A 25 -4.30 8.01 -15.33
CA GLN A 25 -4.09 7.24 -16.56
C GLN A 25 -4.15 5.74 -16.28
N PRO A 26 -4.59 4.93 -17.24
CA PRO A 26 -4.48 3.48 -17.14
C PRO A 26 -3.01 3.10 -17.07
N LEU A 27 -2.62 2.52 -15.94
CA LEU A 27 -1.26 2.03 -15.69
C LEU A 27 -1.20 0.53 -15.97
N ASP A 28 -0.03 0.09 -16.41
CA ASP A 28 0.25 -1.32 -16.58
C ASP A 28 0.19 -2.05 -15.22
N VAL A 29 -0.38 -3.25 -15.22
CA VAL A 29 -0.56 -4.05 -14.00
C VAL A 29 0.77 -4.36 -13.32
N ALA A 30 1.86 -4.53 -14.06
CA ALA A 30 3.19 -4.77 -13.48
C ALA A 30 3.68 -3.55 -12.70
N VAL A 31 3.39 -2.34 -13.18
CA VAL A 31 3.76 -1.08 -12.50
C VAL A 31 2.96 -0.92 -11.20
N VAL A 32 1.66 -1.22 -11.25
CA VAL A 32 0.78 -1.17 -10.06
C VAL A 32 1.25 -2.17 -8.99
N ILE A 33 1.62 -3.39 -9.40
CA ILE A 33 2.13 -4.42 -8.48
C ILE A 33 3.46 -3.99 -7.88
N GLN A 34 4.40 -3.48 -8.68
CA GLN A 34 5.67 -2.98 -8.16
C GLN A 34 5.47 -1.86 -7.13
N LYS A 35 4.59 -0.90 -7.42
CA LYS A 35 4.30 0.19 -6.48
C LYS A 35 3.65 -0.31 -5.19
N TYR A 36 2.77 -1.30 -5.28
CA TYR A 36 2.17 -1.93 -4.11
C TYR A 36 3.21 -2.65 -3.23
N LEU A 37 4.14 -3.39 -3.84
CA LEU A 37 5.23 -4.05 -3.12
C LEU A 37 6.17 -3.05 -2.42
N GLU A 38 6.41 -1.89 -3.05
CA GLU A 38 7.19 -0.79 -2.45
C GLU A 38 6.49 -0.24 -1.20
N ILE A 39 5.21 0.11 -1.32
CA ILE A 39 4.40 0.62 -0.19
C ILE A 39 4.34 -0.41 0.96
N LEU A 40 4.19 -1.69 0.64
CA LEU A 40 4.21 -2.75 1.64
C LEU A 40 5.56 -2.86 2.33
N ARG A 41 6.66 -2.75 1.58
CA ARG A 41 8.01 -2.78 2.13
C ARG A 41 8.24 -1.62 3.09
N GLU A 42 7.84 -0.41 2.72
CA GLU A 42 7.95 0.77 3.57
C GLU A 42 7.19 0.57 4.89
N LYS A 43 5.94 0.12 4.82
CA LYS A 43 5.13 -0.14 6.01
C LYS A 43 5.67 -1.24 6.91
N VAL A 44 6.21 -2.33 6.34
CA VAL A 44 6.81 -3.41 7.13
C VAL A 44 8.11 -2.95 7.80
N VAL A 45 8.89 -2.07 7.15
CA VAL A 45 10.10 -1.50 7.77
C VAL A 45 9.74 -0.51 8.89
N GLU A 46 8.69 0.30 8.70
CA GLU A 46 8.19 1.21 9.76
C GLU A 46 7.64 0.47 10.99
N ASP A 47 7.02 -0.71 10.83
CA ASP A 47 6.48 -1.50 11.95
C ASP A 47 7.58 -2.22 12.77
N VAL A 48 8.77 -2.40 12.19
CA VAL A 48 9.91 -3.13 12.80
C VAL A 48 10.93 -2.17 13.47
N ALA A 49 10.76 -0.86 13.34
CA ALA A 49 11.63 0.19 13.92
C ALA A 49 11.12 0.71 15.27
#